data_AF-A0A1I2PZQ8-F1
#
_entry.id   AF-A0A1I2PZQ8-F1
#
_cell.length_a   1.000
_cell.length_b   1.000
_cell.length_c   1.000
_cell.angle_alpha   90.00
_cell.angle_beta   90.00
_cell.angle_gamma   90.00
#
_symmetry.space_group_name_H-M   'P 1'
#
loop_
_entity.id
_entity.type
_entity.pdbx_description
1 polymer ?
#
loop_
_entity_poly.entity_id
_entity_poly.type
_entity_poly.pdbx_seq_one_letter_code
_entity_poly.pdbx_strand_id
1 'polypeptide(L)'
;MDTNYNYEEEMAKLKAAASLSPEELAKKLEEAQRLALETMARMTPEERLRAEEEAQRIIREDEQKRKALLESAQQVLGKRTPGFCPYCGTPNSGGNFCSNCGGALNVN
;
A
#
# COMPACT_ATOMS: atom_id res chain seq x y z
N MET A 1 -19.37 7.40 2.51
CA MET A 1 -19.04 7.99 1.21
C MET A 1 -18.60 6.82 0.34
N ASP A 2 -19.53 6.25 -0.40
CA ASP A 2 -19.27 5.13 -1.32
C ASP A 2 -18.72 5.71 -2.63
N THR A 3 -17.40 5.71 -2.78
CA THR A 3 -16.82 5.88 -4.11
C THR A 3 -17.07 4.58 -4.86
N ASN A 4 -17.99 4.61 -5.84
CA ASN A 4 -18.18 3.54 -6.81
C ASN A 4 -16.90 3.40 -7.65
N TYR A 5 -15.95 2.62 -7.13
CA TYR A 5 -14.64 2.47 -7.72
C TYR A 5 -14.74 1.54 -8.93
N ASN A 6 -14.57 2.08 -10.13
CA ASN A 6 -14.65 1.32 -11.37
C ASN A 6 -13.33 0.57 -11.62
N TYR A 7 -13.21 -0.61 -11.00
CA TYR A 7 -12.04 -1.48 -11.11
C TYR A 7 -11.74 -1.88 -12.57
N GLU A 8 -12.76 -2.03 -13.42
CA GLU A 8 -12.56 -2.41 -14.82
C GLU A 8 -11.86 -1.31 -15.61
N GLU A 9 -12.24 -0.07 -15.38
CA GLU A 9 -11.64 1.10 -16.04
C GLU A 9 -10.18 1.31 -15.60
N GLU A 10 -9.89 1.21 -14.31
CA GLU A 10 -8.52 1.33 -13.80
C GLU A 10 -7.61 0.19 -14.28
N MET A 11 -8.14 -1.04 -14.31
CA MET A 11 -7.41 -2.18 -14.87
C MET A 11 -7.18 -2.05 -16.38
N ALA A 12 -8.12 -1.46 -17.12
CA ALA A 12 -7.92 -1.17 -18.54
C ALA A 12 -6.80 -0.14 -18.76
N LYS A 13 -6.73 0.92 -17.93
CA LYS A 13 -5.63 1.90 -17.97
C LYS A 13 -4.28 1.28 -17.65
N LEU A 14 -4.20 0.43 -16.63
CA LEU A 14 -2.99 -0.31 -16.27
C LEU A 14 -2.53 -1.26 -17.38
N LYS A 15 -3.45 -2.01 -17.99
CA LYS A 15 -3.15 -2.90 -19.12
C LYS A 15 -2.70 -2.13 -20.34
N ALA A 16 -3.35 -1.00 -20.65
CA ALA A 16 -2.96 -0.13 -21.76
C ALA A 16 -1.56 0.46 -21.56
N ALA A 17 -1.21 0.84 -20.33
CA ALA A 17 0.14 1.29 -19.99
C ALA A 17 1.16 0.14 -20.09
N ALA A 18 0.81 -1.05 -19.62
CA ALA A 18 1.67 -2.24 -19.70
C ALA A 18 1.86 -2.77 -21.13
N SER A 19 0.94 -2.47 -22.05
CA SER A 19 1.02 -2.86 -23.46
C SER A 19 1.88 -1.94 -24.32
N LEU A 20 2.43 -0.86 -23.77
CA LEU A 20 3.34 0.02 -24.50
C LEU A 20 4.63 -0.72 -24.84
N SER A 21 5.09 -0.57 -26.09
CA SER A 21 6.44 -1.03 -26.42
C SER A 21 7.50 -0.22 -25.64
N PRO A 22 8.69 -0.77 -25.41
CA PRO A 22 9.78 -0.05 -24.74
C PRO A 22 10.10 1.31 -25.39
N GLU A 23 9.99 1.39 -26.72
CA GLU A 23 10.26 2.60 -27.50
C GLU A 23 9.17 3.66 -27.30
N GLU A 24 7.89 3.27 -27.32
CA GLU A 24 6.76 4.17 -27.04
C GLU A 24 6.76 4.65 -25.60
N LEU A 25 7.13 3.77 -24.65
CA LEU A 25 7.26 4.12 -23.25
C LEU A 25 8.38 5.15 -23.03
N ALA A 26 9.55 4.95 -23.65
CA ALA A 26 10.66 5.89 -23.58
C ALA A 26 10.27 7.27 -24.11
N LYS A 27 9.59 7.32 -25.26
CA LYS A 27 9.10 8.57 -25.86
C LYS A 27 8.11 9.30 -24.95
N LYS A 28 7.17 8.57 -24.34
CA LYS A 28 6.20 9.16 -23.39
C LYS A 28 6.87 9.66 -22.12
N LEU A 29 7.89 8.96 -21.62
CA LEU A 29 8.63 9.39 -20.44
C LEU A 29 9.44 10.67 -20.73
N GLU A 30 10.09 10.75 -21.89
CA GLU A 30 10.80 11.95 -22.32
C GLU A 30 9.85 13.15 -22.46
N GLU A 31 8.67 12.94 -23.06
CA GLU A 31 7.65 13.98 -23.19
C GLU A 31 7.12 14.42 -21.82
N ALA A 32 6.86 13.47 -20.91
CA ALA A 32 6.43 13.78 -19.54
C ALA A 32 7.50 14.56 -18.76
N GLN A 33 8.78 14.20 -18.91
CA GLN A 33 9.89 14.93 -18.31
C GLN A 33 9.99 16.36 -18.85
N ARG A 34 9.88 16.52 -20.18
CA ARG A 34 9.89 17.86 -20.81
C ARG A 34 8.73 18.71 -20.30
N LEU A 35 7.52 18.16 -20.28
CA LEU A 35 6.34 18.86 -19.78
C LEU A 35 6.50 19.24 -18.31
N ALA A 36 7.05 18.34 -17.47
CA ALA A 36 7.31 18.64 -16.07
C ALA A 36 8.30 19.81 -15.92
N LEU A 37 9.40 19.82 -16.69
CA LEU A 37 10.38 20.91 -16.70
C LEU A 37 9.75 22.23 -17.14
N GLU A 38 8.97 22.23 -18.23
CA GLU A 38 8.24 23.41 -18.71
C GLU A 38 7.24 23.92 -17.68
N THR A 39 6.51 23.01 -17.02
CA THR A 39 5.54 23.39 -15.98
C THR A 39 6.25 24.03 -14.80
N MET A 40 7.35 23.43 -14.32
CA MET A 40 8.15 24.00 -13.23
C MET A 40 8.78 25.35 -13.60
N ALA A 41 9.19 25.55 -14.85
CA ALA A 41 9.73 26.81 -15.34
C ALA A 41 8.67 27.93 -15.43
N ARG A 42 7.39 27.58 -15.62
CA ARG A 42 6.27 28.53 -15.70
C ARG A 42 5.70 28.91 -14.33
N MET A 43 5.99 28.15 -13.28
CA MET A 43 5.52 28.47 -11.93
C MET A 43 6.32 29.61 -11.31
N THR A 44 5.61 30.53 -10.67
CA THR A 44 6.21 31.54 -9.80
C THR A 44 6.76 30.93 -8.51
N PRO A 45 7.70 31.60 -7.81
CA PRO A 45 8.18 31.13 -6.51
C PRO A 45 7.08 30.87 -5.48
N GLU A 46 6.02 31.70 -5.48
CA GLU A 46 4.88 31.55 -4.57
C GLU A 46 4.02 30.32 -4.91
N GLU A 47 3.78 30.06 -6.20
CA GLU A 47 3.06 28.86 -6.64
C GLU A 47 3.82 27.58 -6.33
N ARG A 48 5.14 27.61 -6.47
CA ARG A 48 6.00 26.48 -6.10
C ARG A 48 5.93 26.20 -4.61
N LEU A 49 5.96 27.24 -3.77
CA LEU A 49 5.82 27.08 -2.32
C LEU A 49 4.47 26.47 -1.96
N ARG A 50 3.36 26.95 -2.55
CA ARG A 50 2.03 26.36 -2.33
C ARG A 50 1.95 24.90 -2.77
N ALA A 51 2.52 24.57 -3.93
CA ALA A 51 2.55 23.20 -4.43
C ALA A 51 3.38 22.28 -3.52
N GLU A 52 4.49 22.78 -2.96
CA GLU A 52 5.33 22.03 -2.02
C GLU A 52 4.65 21.84 -0.66
N GLU A 53 4.01 22.87 -0.10
CA GLU A 53 3.22 22.77 1.13
C GLU A 53 2.05 21.80 0.97
N GLU A 54 1.36 21.83 -0.18
CA GLU A 54 0.31 20.87 -0.52
C GLU A 54 0.84 19.44 -0.64
N ALA A 55 1.97 19.25 -1.34
CA ALA A 55 2.62 17.94 -1.41
C ALA A 55 3.00 17.42 -0.02
N GLN A 56 3.59 18.26 0.84
CA GLN A 56 3.93 17.89 2.21
C GLN A 56 2.70 17.53 3.05
N ARG A 57 1.57 18.24 2.86
CA ARG A 57 0.31 17.92 3.52
C ARG A 57 -0.20 16.55 3.09
N ILE A 58 -0.23 16.28 1.79
CA ILE A 58 -0.69 15.00 1.23
C ILE A 58 0.18 13.84 1.73
N ILE A 59 1.51 13.99 1.71
CA ILE A 59 2.45 12.97 2.21
C ILE A 59 2.18 12.66 3.68
N ARG A 60 2.00 13.70 4.51
CA ARG A 60 1.74 13.52 5.94
C ARG A 60 0.41 12.81 6.21
N GLU A 61 -0.64 13.17 5.47
CA GLU A 61 -1.95 12.51 5.59
C GLU A 61 -1.87 11.04 5.15
N ASP A 62 -1.15 10.73 4.06
CA ASP A 62 -0.96 9.37 3.59
C ASP A 62 -0.17 8.52 4.61
N GLU A 63 0.91 9.08 5.17
CA GLU A 63 1.67 8.41 6.23
C GLU A 63 0.81 8.09 7.45
N GLN A 64 -0.06 9.02 7.87
CA GLN A 64 -1.00 8.79 8.97
C GLN A 64 -2.01 7.68 8.64
N LYS A 65 -2.58 7.69 7.44
CA LYS A 65 -3.50 6.63 6.98
C LYS A 65 -2.82 5.28 6.92
N ARG A 66 -1.59 5.22 6.38
CA ARG A 66 -0.77 4.01 6.32
C ARG A 66 -0.46 3.48 7.71
N LYS A 67 -0.10 4.36 8.65
CA LYS A 67 0.14 3.98 10.05
C LYS A 67 -1.13 3.40 10.70
N ALA A 68 -2.26 4.08 10.57
CA ALA A 68 -3.54 3.60 11.11
C ALA A 68 -3.95 2.25 10.50
N LEU A 69 -3.73 2.06 9.20
CA LEU A 69 -3.97 0.78 8.53
C LEU A 69 -3.08 -0.32 9.11
N LEU A 70 -1.79 -0.08 9.29
CA LEU A 70 -0.85 -1.05 9.88
C LEU A 70 -1.21 -1.40 11.33
N GLU A 71 -1.57 -0.41 12.14
CA GLU A 71 -2.04 -0.63 13.52
C GLU A 71 -3.32 -1.48 13.53
N SER A 72 -4.27 -1.19 12.64
CA SER A 72 -5.49 -1.98 12.50
C SER A 72 -5.20 -3.42 12.06
N ALA A 73 -4.27 -3.63 11.12
CA ALA A 73 -3.88 -4.94 10.64
C ALA A 73 -3.21 -5.75 11.75
N GLN A 74 -2.34 -5.13 12.55
CA GLN A 74 -1.75 -5.74 13.73
C GLN A 74 -2.79 -6.15 14.77
N GLN A 75 -3.85 -5.36 14.97
CA GLN A 75 -4.92 -5.71 15.90
C GLN A 75 -5.73 -6.93 15.42
N VAL A 76 -5.92 -7.09 14.11
CA VAL A 76 -6.61 -8.24 13.50
C VAL A 76 -5.72 -9.50 13.50
N LEU A 77 -4.42 -9.35 13.25
CA LEU A 77 -3.49 -10.47 13.07
C LEU A 77 -2.78 -10.89 14.37
N GLY A 78 -2.46 -9.95 15.25
CA GLY A 78 -1.61 -10.14 16.43
C GLY A 78 -2.28 -10.79 17.65
N LYS A 79 -3.49 -11.36 17.52
CA LYS A 79 -4.24 -11.97 18.65
C LYS A 79 -4.89 -13.30 18.32
N ARG A 80 -4.42 -14.02 17.30
CA ARG A 80 -4.96 -15.35 16.99
C ARG A 80 -3.97 -16.42 17.44
N THR A 81 -4.20 -16.98 18.62
CA THR A 81 -3.66 -18.30 18.94
C THR A 81 -4.13 -19.24 17.81
N PRO A 82 -3.22 -19.95 17.11
CA PRO A 82 -3.63 -20.77 15.98
C PRO A 82 -4.63 -21.82 16.46
N GLY A 83 -5.74 -21.97 15.74
CA GLY A 83 -6.83 -22.90 16.11
C GLY A 83 -6.39 -24.36 16.16
N PHE A 84 -5.24 -24.68 15.57
CA PHE A 84 -4.59 -25.98 15.58
C PHE A 84 -3.10 -25.83 15.89
N CYS A 85 -2.51 -26.85 16.52
CA CYS A 85 -1.07 -26.92 16.75
C CYS A 85 -0.32 -27.04 15.41
N PRO A 86 0.63 -26.15 15.09
CA PRO A 86 1.39 -26.23 13.84
C PRO A 86 2.32 -27.45 13.76
N TYR A 87 2.64 -28.08 14.90
CA TYR A 87 3.55 -29.22 14.97
C TYR A 87 2.86 -30.57 14.84
N CYS A 88 1.61 -30.70 15.29
CA CYS A 88 0.92 -31.99 15.33
C CYS A 88 -0.55 -31.95 14.87
N GLY A 89 -1.07 -30.79 14.47
CA GLY A 89 -2.44 -30.63 13.97
C GLY A 89 -3.55 -30.77 15.02
N THR A 90 -3.22 -30.97 16.30
CA THR A 90 -4.22 -31.08 17.37
C THR A 90 -4.95 -29.75 17.59
N PRO A 91 -6.29 -29.73 17.74
CA PRO A 91 -7.04 -28.51 18.06
C PRO A 91 -6.50 -27.80 19.30
N ASN A 92 -6.39 -26.48 19.22
CA ASN A 92 -5.89 -25.66 20.31
C ASN A 92 -7.01 -25.28 21.28
N SER A 93 -6.77 -25.43 22.58
CA SER A 93 -7.68 -25.03 23.67
C SER A 93 -7.36 -23.65 24.27
N GLY A 94 -6.49 -22.85 23.62
CA GLY A 94 -6.12 -21.50 24.05
C GLY A 94 -4.94 -21.42 25.02
N GLY A 95 -4.15 -22.49 25.16
CA GLY A 95 -2.96 -22.53 26.02
C GLY A 95 -1.68 -22.04 25.31
N ASN A 96 -0.62 -21.77 26.08
CA ASN A 96 0.70 -21.42 25.54
C ASN A 96 1.44 -22.60 24.91
N PHE A 97 1.10 -23.84 25.29
CA PHE A 97 1.71 -25.08 24.82
C PHE A 97 0.63 -26.08 24.42
N CYS A 98 0.95 -26.95 23.45
CA CYS A 98 0.08 -28.03 23.02
C CYS A 98 -0.01 -29.11 24.10
N SER A 99 -1.22 -29.46 24.53
CA SER A 99 -1.46 -30.53 25.50
C SER A 99 -1.12 -31.92 24.98
N ASN A 100 -1.01 -32.10 23.66
CA ASN A 100 -0.72 -33.39 23.03
C ASN A 100 0.78 -33.57 22.73
N CYS A 101 1.45 -32.59 22.12
CA CYS A 101 2.87 -32.71 21.74
C CYS A 101 3.83 -31.81 22.52
N GLY A 102 3.35 -30.93 23.41
CA GLY A 102 4.17 -30.00 24.19
C GLY A 102 4.71 -28.80 23.40
N GLY A 103 4.49 -28.71 22.08
CA GLY A 103 4.98 -27.61 21.24
C GLY A 103 4.37 -26.26 21.62
N ALA A 104 5.16 -25.19 21.56
CA ALA A 104 4.71 -23.83 21.87
C ALA A 104 3.68 -23.33 20.83
N LEU A 105 2.51 -22.91 21.29
CA LEU A 105 1.41 -22.41 20.44
C LEU A 105 1.37 -20.89 20.34
N ASN A 106 2.08 -20.21 21.25
CA ASN A 106 2.26 -18.78 21.20
C ASN A 106 3.44 -18.47 20.27
N VAL A 107 3.15 -18.46 18.96
CA VAL A 107 4.10 -18.05 17.92
C VAL A 107 4.10 -16.52 17.85
N ASN A 108 4.80 -15.90 18.80
CA ASN A 108 5.24 -14.51 18.68
C ASN A 108 6.60 -14.47 17.99
#